data_AF-A0A7I0NT97-F1
#
_entry.id   AF-A0A7I0NT97-F1
#
_cell.length_a   1.000
_cell.length_b   1.000
_cell.length_c   1.000
_cell.angle_alpha   90.00
_cell.angle_beta   90.00
_cell.angle_gamma   90.00
#
_symmetry.space_group_name_H-M   'P 1'
#
loop_
_entity.id
_entity.type
_entity.pdbx_description
1 polymer ?
#
loop_
_entity_poly.entity_id
_entity_poly.type
_entity_poly.pdbx_seq_one_letter_code
_entity_poly.pdbx_strand_id
1 'polypeptide(L)'
;MFVFACAECDAALTVPLSQVALPAHARQTYGDGAQLPVLMKSGTFAVDPDPWGGPWRMWDELEPGEAEARGIYAPVHALSDSAPGAFVIAPGDVRGTRMIPEMRGGACCGLDGADGPNMACETCDLPVATRIDDCSLWQAVRLSPDAVRRVRVDGPHPAPLSWAELTEKGESTPPFEPISTWGGRLGTSHYWSWSPQWGAAAGHALAHLLAASEGQPVTVPTGLTADVFQRALDALLPVGPPKRRAVLAGPGRPTPDTGVDILLVPVHPQTGRTWAPDGPATSAYRVPLPLGVWLWLVSAQPYLPVPATGRLPDEVLRDEPLPPRPNYLFRADWGTFQHTLVRLRAVRSPWLRTIPESLHQDGTADFF
;
A
#
# COMPACT_ATOMS: atom_id res chain seq x y z
N MET A 1 21.37 10.29 -3.95
CA MET A 1 21.39 8.83 -4.10
C MET A 1 22.14 8.24 -2.93
N PHE A 2 21.84 7.01 -2.57
CA PHE A 2 22.40 6.34 -1.41
C PHE A 2 22.80 4.91 -1.78
N VAL A 3 23.90 4.46 -1.22
CA VAL A 3 24.27 3.03 -1.18
C VAL A 3 24.12 2.58 0.27
N PHE A 4 23.62 1.38 0.48
CA PHE A 4 23.63 0.76 1.79
C PHE A 4 24.87 -0.12 1.91
N ALA A 5 25.62 0.07 2.98
CA ALA A 5 26.83 -0.70 3.29
C ALA A 5 26.61 -1.53 4.56
N CYS A 6 27.30 -2.67 4.67
CA CYS A 6 27.30 -3.46 5.90
C CYS A 6 27.85 -2.63 7.07
N ALA A 7 27.17 -2.64 8.21
CA ALA A 7 27.61 -1.90 9.39
C ALA A 7 28.90 -2.47 10.02
N GLU A 8 29.25 -3.72 9.75
CA GLU A 8 30.45 -4.35 10.33
C GLU A 8 31.69 -4.19 9.43
N CYS A 9 31.56 -4.48 8.14
CA CYS A 9 32.71 -4.55 7.22
C CYS A 9 32.72 -3.51 6.09
N ASP A 10 31.76 -2.58 6.06
CA ASP A 10 31.63 -1.54 5.03
C ASP A 10 31.42 -2.03 3.58
N ALA A 11 31.25 -3.34 3.37
CA ALA A 11 30.94 -3.88 2.05
C ALA A 11 29.62 -3.27 1.52
N ALA A 12 29.63 -2.82 0.26
CA ALA A 12 28.45 -2.29 -0.39
C ALA A 12 27.41 -3.41 -0.64
N LEU A 13 26.20 -3.22 -0.14
CA LEU A 13 25.11 -4.19 -0.18
C LEU A 13 24.05 -3.88 -1.24
N THR A 14 24.10 -2.70 -1.86
CA THR A 14 23.15 -2.28 -2.88
C THR A 14 23.83 -1.52 -4.02
N VAL A 15 23.14 -1.47 -5.16
CA VAL A 15 23.38 -0.41 -6.16
C VAL A 15 23.02 0.98 -5.59
N PRO A 16 23.39 2.11 -6.22
CA PRO A 16 22.91 3.43 -5.80
C PRO A 16 21.39 3.57 -5.97
N LEU A 17 20.70 3.99 -4.91
CA LEU A 17 19.25 4.11 -4.83
C LEU A 17 18.77 5.53 -4.55
N SER A 18 17.55 5.83 -5.00
CA SER A 18 16.84 7.07 -4.68
C SER A 18 15.70 6.83 -3.70
N GLN A 19 15.56 7.70 -2.71
CA GLN A 19 14.49 7.56 -1.72
C GLN A 19 13.13 7.92 -2.34
N VAL A 20 12.12 7.12 -2.05
CA VAL A 20 10.71 7.35 -2.38
C VAL A 20 9.82 7.06 -1.17
N ALA A 21 8.52 7.32 -1.29
CA ALA A 21 7.54 6.95 -0.27
C ALA A 21 7.29 5.44 -0.26
N LEU A 22 7.01 4.88 0.90
CA LEU A 22 6.58 3.49 1.01
C LEU A 22 5.20 3.32 0.34
N PRO A 23 5.01 2.38 -0.59
CA PRO A 23 3.70 2.12 -1.18
C PRO A 23 2.68 1.65 -0.14
N ALA A 24 1.41 2.06 -0.27
CA ALA A 24 0.35 1.68 0.66
C ALA A 24 0.12 0.15 0.74
N HIS A 25 0.46 -0.58 -0.32
CA HIS A 25 0.36 -2.03 -0.39
C HIS A 25 1.60 -2.78 0.15
N ALA A 26 2.58 -2.09 0.77
CA ALA A 26 3.81 -2.71 1.26
C ALA A 26 3.64 -3.77 2.35
N ARG A 27 2.47 -3.80 3.01
CA ARG A 27 2.10 -4.75 4.07
C ARG A 27 0.89 -5.60 3.69
N GLN A 28 0.47 -5.54 2.42
CA GLN A 28 -0.66 -6.30 1.93
C GLN A 28 -0.27 -7.77 1.74
N THR A 29 -1.13 -8.67 2.19
CA THR A 29 -1.16 -10.07 1.78
C THR A 29 -2.40 -10.26 0.90
N TYR A 30 -2.22 -10.79 -0.32
CA TYR A 30 -3.27 -10.84 -1.32
C TYR A 30 -3.60 -12.27 -1.78
N GLY A 31 -4.76 -12.77 -1.33
CA GLY A 31 -5.27 -14.09 -1.73
C GLY A 31 -4.31 -15.23 -1.41
N ASP A 32 -4.45 -16.34 -2.13
CA ASP A 32 -3.56 -17.51 -2.01
C ASP A 32 -2.97 -17.87 -3.37
N GLY A 33 -1.65 -18.13 -3.42
CA GLY A 33 -0.98 -18.61 -4.64
C GLY A 33 -0.82 -17.56 -5.75
N ALA A 34 -1.01 -16.27 -5.43
CA ALA A 34 -0.80 -15.17 -6.38
C ALA A 34 0.69 -14.84 -6.54
N GLN A 35 1.12 -14.55 -7.76
CA GLN A 35 2.44 -14.03 -8.07
C GLN A 35 2.38 -12.50 -8.10
N LEU A 36 2.52 -11.87 -6.94
CA LEU A 36 2.59 -10.41 -6.90
C LEU A 36 3.94 -9.92 -7.45
N PRO A 37 3.95 -8.76 -8.13
CA PRO A 37 5.18 -8.21 -8.69
C PRO A 37 6.07 -7.61 -7.59
N VAL A 38 7.20 -7.06 -8.01
CA VAL A 38 8.13 -6.36 -7.11
C VAL A 38 7.48 -5.11 -6.53
N LEU A 39 7.56 -4.96 -5.20
CA LEU A 39 6.97 -3.86 -4.44
C LEU A 39 7.55 -2.49 -4.84
N MET A 40 8.88 -2.43 -4.98
CA MET A 40 9.63 -1.22 -5.20
C MET A 40 10.10 -1.15 -6.65
N LYS A 41 10.02 0.04 -7.27
CA LYS A 41 10.65 0.28 -8.56
C LYS A 41 12.17 0.13 -8.42
N SER A 42 12.83 -0.56 -9.35
CA SER A 42 14.28 -0.71 -9.36
C SER A 42 15.00 0.64 -9.29
N GLY A 43 16.10 0.69 -8.54
CA GLY A 43 16.85 1.93 -8.29
C GLY A 43 16.23 2.83 -7.22
N THR A 44 15.21 2.36 -6.48
CA THR A 44 14.55 3.13 -5.42
C THR A 44 14.53 2.38 -4.09
N PHE A 45 14.37 3.13 -3.00
CA PHE A 45 14.12 2.57 -1.68
C PHE A 45 13.11 3.40 -0.90
N ALA A 46 12.42 2.77 0.03
CA ALA A 46 11.59 3.44 1.03
C ALA A 46 12.07 3.08 2.44
N VAL A 47 11.72 3.90 3.42
CA VAL A 47 11.89 3.57 4.85
C VAL A 47 10.54 3.10 5.36
N ASP A 48 10.48 1.88 5.89
CA ASP A 48 9.30 1.38 6.57
C ASP A 48 9.33 1.84 8.04
N PRO A 49 8.42 2.73 8.47
CA PRO A 49 8.44 3.27 9.83
C PRO A 49 8.07 2.23 10.88
N ASP A 50 7.40 1.15 10.49
CA ASP A 50 6.86 0.15 11.40
C ASP A 50 7.78 -1.09 11.46
N PRO A 51 7.84 -1.78 12.61
CA PRO A 51 8.48 -3.10 12.71
C PRO A 51 7.89 -4.11 11.70
N TRP A 52 8.72 -5.04 11.22
CA TRP A 52 8.31 -6.13 10.32
C TRP A 52 9.02 -7.43 10.66
N GLY A 53 8.31 -8.55 10.50
CA GLY A 53 8.83 -9.89 10.78
C GLY A 53 8.96 -10.18 12.27
N GLY A 54 9.38 -11.39 12.61
CA GLY A 54 9.60 -11.83 13.97
C GLY A 54 10.84 -11.19 14.61
N PRO A 55 10.95 -11.26 15.95
CA PRO A 55 10.06 -12.00 16.85
C PRO A 55 8.70 -11.31 17.04
N TRP A 56 7.66 -12.13 17.26
CA TRP A 56 6.29 -11.68 17.46
C TRP A 56 5.90 -11.81 18.93
N ARG A 57 5.25 -10.78 19.48
CA ARG A 57 4.69 -10.77 20.83
C ARG A 57 3.18 -10.59 20.76
N MET A 58 2.43 -11.36 21.55
CA MET A 58 0.98 -11.24 21.63
C MET A 58 0.59 -9.92 22.29
N TRP A 59 -0.60 -9.41 21.95
CA TRP A 59 -1.09 -8.15 22.53
C TRP A 59 -1.18 -8.16 24.05
N ASP A 60 -1.63 -9.28 24.63
CA ASP A 60 -1.83 -9.41 26.08
C ASP A 60 -0.52 -9.49 26.88
N GLU A 61 0.62 -9.64 26.19
CA GLU A 61 1.96 -9.66 26.78
C GLU A 61 2.60 -8.27 26.81
N LEU A 62 1.94 -7.24 26.28
CA LEU A 62 2.48 -5.87 26.25
C LEU A 62 2.34 -5.18 27.60
N GLU A 63 3.37 -4.40 27.94
CA GLU A 63 3.32 -3.53 29.10
C GLU A 63 2.32 -2.37 28.90
N PRO A 64 1.67 -1.86 29.96
CA PRO A 64 0.77 -0.72 29.85
C PRO A 64 1.44 0.49 29.18
N GLY A 65 0.84 0.97 28.08
CA GLY A 65 1.33 2.13 27.32
C GLY A 65 2.37 1.80 26.25
N GLU A 66 2.87 0.56 26.17
CA GLU A 66 3.85 0.14 25.16
C GLU A 66 3.29 0.23 23.74
N ALA A 67 2.06 -0.24 23.53
CA ALA A 67 1.38 -0.13 22.22
C ALA A 67 1.27 1.33 21.76
N GLU A 68 0.95 2.26 22.68
CA GLU A 68 0.79 3.68 22.35
C GLU A 68 2.12 4.34 22.00
N ALA A 69 3.20 3.95 22.68
CA ALA A 69 4.55 4.39 22.34
C ALA A 69 4.95 3.93 20.92
N ARG A 70 4.42 2.79 20.47
CA ARG A 70 4.54 2.27 19.10
C ARG A 70 3.47 2.83 18.14
N GLY A 71 2.64 3.77 18.57
CA GLY A 71 1.61 4.41 17.73
C GLY A 71 0.39 3.54 17.45
N ILE A 72 0.14 2.50 18.26
CA ILE A 72 -0.99 1.58 18.13
C ILE A 72 -2.00 1.87 19.24
N TYR A 73 -3.26 2.05 18.86
CA TYR A 73 -4.32 2.57 19.72
C TYR A 73 -5.50 1.62 19.91
N ALA A 74 -5.46 0.44 19.30
CA ALA A 74 -6.45 -0.62 19.44
C ALA A 74 -5.78 -2.01 19.39
N PRO A 75 -6.39 -3.05 20.00
CA PRO A 75 -5.83 -4.39 20.02
C PRO A 75 -5.57 -4.97 18.63
N VAL A 76 -4.48 -5.73 18.52
CA VAL A 76 -4.12 -6.53 17.35
C VAL A 76 -3.77 -7.95 17.79
N HIS A 77 -3.64 -8.91 16.87
CA HIS A 77 -3.29 -10.28 17.24
C HIS A 77 -1.87 -10.37 17.84
N ALA A 78 -0.89 -9.80 17.14
CA ALA A 78 0.52 -9.80 17.54
C ALA A 78 1.23 -8.56 17.01
N LEU A 79 2.33 -8.20 17.68
CA LEU A 79 3.24 -7.13 17.28
C LEU A 79 4.62 -7.69 16.98
N SER A 80 5.25 -7.13 15.96
CA SER A 80 6.67 -7.37 15.70
C SER A 80 7.51 -6.57 16.70
N ASP A 81 8.48 -7.25 17.30
CA ASP A 81 9.53 -6.68 18.15
C ASP A 81 10.82 -6.38 17.38
N SER A 82 10.79 -6.53 16.04
CA SER A 82 11.88 -6.08 15.18
C SER A 82 12.10 -4.58 15.26
N ALA A 83 13.30 -4.15 14.90
CA ALA A 83 13.60 -2.72 14.79
C ALA A 83 12.75 -2.05 13.70
N PRO A 84 12.10 -0.90 13.99
CA PRO A 84 11.46 -0.08 12.97
C PRO A 84 12.51 0.61 12.08
N GLY A 85 12.09 1.13 10.93
CA GLY A 85 12.96 1.92 10.06
C GLY A 85 13.71 1.11 8.99
N ALA A 86 13.25 -0.12 8.69
CA ALA A 86 13.87 -0.96 7.67
C ALA A 86 13.86 -0.29 6.29
N PHE A 87 14.93 -0.50 5.51
CA PHE A 87 15.02 0.02 4.14
C PHE A 87 14.47 -1.00 3.15
N VAL A 88 13.37 -0.67 2.49
CA VAL A 88 12.67 -1.55 1.55
C VAL A 88 13.11 -1.26 0.13
N ILE A 89 13.58 -2.27 -0.59
CA ILE A 89 14.16 -2.17 -1.94
C ILE A 89 13.65 -3.28 -2.86
N ALA A 90 13.86 -3.11 -4.16
CA ALA A 90 13.63 -4.18 -5.12
C ALA A 90 14.66 -5.31 -4.91
N PRO A 91 14.28 -6.59 -4.98
CA PRO A 91 15.24 -7.68 -4.79
C PRO A 91 16.43 -7.65 -5.78
N GLY A 92 16.24 -7.12 -6.99
CA GLY A 92 17.30 -6.98 -8.00
C GLY A 92 18.34 -5.89 -7.71
N ASP A 93 18.10 -5.04 -6.71
CA ASP A 93 19.01 -3.93 -6.35
C ASP A 93 20.07 -4.33 -5.33
N VAL A 94 19.99 -5.55 -4.78
CA VAL A 94 20.92 -6.10 -3.78
C VAL A 94 22.22 -6.57 -4.44
N ARG A 95 23.35 -6.42 -3.72
CA ARG A 95 24.70 -6.87 -4.09
C ARG A 95 25.43 -7.40 -2.85
N GLY A 96 26.42 -8.28 -3.00
CA GLY A 96 27.31 -8.67 -1.89
C GLY A 96 26.60 -9.37 -0.72
N THR A 97 25.49 -10.05 -1.00
CA THR A 97 24.70 -10.78 0.01
C THR A 97 24.41 -12.20 -0.44
N ARG A 98 24.45 -13.14 0.50
CA ARG A 98 24.07 -14.54 0.31
C ARG A 98 22.85 -14.89 1.14
N MET A 99 22.06 -15.85 0.68
CA MET A 99 20.99 -16.43 1.49
C MET A 99 21.58 -17.20 2.69
N ILE A 100 20.88 -17.16 3.82
CA ILE A 100 21.15 -17.97 5.01
C ILE A 100 20.33 -19.27 4.88
N PRO A 101 20.95 -20.43 4.59
CA PRO A 101 20.22 -21.65 4.28
C PRO A 101 19.28 -22.14 5.39
N GLU A 102 19.58 -21.83 6.64
CA GLU A 102 18.81 -22.20 7.82
C GLU A 102 17.56 -21.34 7.99
N MET A 103 17.53 -20.15 7.38
CA MET A 103 16.45 -19.15 7.49
C MET A 103 15.54 -19.14 6.25
N ARG A 104 15.33 -20.30 5.63
CA ARG A 104 14.47 -20.46 4.44
C ARG A 104 12.97 -20.36 4.76
N GLY A 105 12.59 -20.27 6.03
CA GLY A 105 11.19 -20.23 6.46
C GLY A 105 10.42 -21.52 6.17
N GLY A 106 9.13 -21.52 6.52
CA GLY A 106 8.20 -22.64 6.32
C GLY A 106 7.14 -22.40 5.24
N ALA A 107 7.27 -21.33 4.45
CA ALA A 107 6.23 -20.92 3.52
C ALA A 107 6.14 -21.83 2.27
N CYS A 108 4.95 -21.90 1.68
CA CYS A 108 4.62 -22.89 0.65
C CYS A 108 5.28 -22.58 -0.71
N CYS A 109 5.46 -21.31 -1.07
CA CYS A 109 5.86 -20.89 -2.42
C CYS A 109 7.09 -19.97 -2.46
N GLY A 110 7.73 -19.68 -1.32
CA GLY A 110 8.90 -18.82 -1.25
C GLY A 110 9.22 -18.38 0.18
N LEU A 111 9.86 -17.22 0.31
CA LEU A 111 10.24 -16.62 1.60
C LEU A 111 9.18 -15.58 2.00
N ASP A 112 8.50 -15.79 3.12
CA ASP A 112 7.54 -14.82 3.66
C ASP A 112 8.22 -13.70 4.49
N GLY A 113 9.46 -13.95 4.91
CA GLY A 113 10.24 -13.05 5.76
C GLY A 113 9.76 -12.97 7.20
N ALA A 114 8.90 -13.90 7.65
CA ALA A 114 8.32 -13.89 8.98
C ALA A 114 9.34 -14.20 10.08
N ASP A 115 10.41 -14.96 9.76
CA ASP A 115 11.45 -15.36 10.72
C ASP A 115 12.58 -14.33 10.90
N GLY A 116 12.48 -13.17 10.24
CA GLY A 116 13.50 -12.12 10.31
C GLY A 116 14.57 -12.24 9.21
N PRO A 117 15.82 -11.80 9.45
CA PRO A 117 16.86 -11.76 8.43
C PRO A 117 17.19 -13.14 7.85
N ASN A 118 17.08 -13.28 6.53
CA ASN A 118 17.40 -14.50 5.77
C ASN A 118 18.51 -14.27 4.73
N MET A 119 19.12 -13.08 4.73
CA MET A 119 20.28 -12.72 3.93
C MET A 119 21.42 -12.22 4.82
N ALA A 120 22.64 -12.67 4.53
CA ALA A 120 23.86 -12.26 5.20
C ALA A 120 24.82 -11.55 4.23
N CYS A 121 25.66 -10.67 4.77
CA CYS A 121 26.78 -10.08 4.03
C CYS A 121 27.75 -11.18 3.59
N GLU A 122 28.14 -11.21 2.32
CA GLU A 122 29.09 -12.21 1.80
C GLU A 122 30.49 -12.10 2.39
N THR A 123 30.85 -10.94 2.95
CA THR A 123 32.22 -10.68 3.45
C THR A 123 32.40 -11.02 4.93
N CYS A 124 31.39 -10.80 5.76
CA CYS A 124 31.50 -10.95 7.21
C CYS A 124 30.40 -11.82 7.84
N ASP A 125 29.49 -12.36 7.02
CA ASP A 125 28.39 -13.23 7.44
C ASP A 125 27.34 -12.59 8.38
N LEU A 126 27.44 -11.29 8.67
CA LEU A 126 26.43 -10.55 9.42
C LEU A 126 25.06 -10.64 8.71
N PRO A 127 23.97 -11.05 9.39
CA PRO A 127 22.62 -10.96 8.86
C PRO A 127 22.21 -9.50 8.63
N VAL A 128 21.94 -9.12 7.39
CA VAL A 128 21.74 -7.72 6.98
C VAL A 128 20.38 -7.44 6.36
N ALA A 129 19.63 -8.46 5.93
CA ALA A 129 18.36 -8.23 5.26
C ALA A 129 17.41 -9.44 5.31
N THR A 130 16.14 -9.16 5.06
CA THR A 130 15.06 -10.13 4.85
C THR A 130 14.54 -10.01 3.41
N ARG A 131 14.69 -11.07 2.64
CA ARG A 131 14.07 -11.25 1.33
C ARG A 131 12.67 -11.82 1.49
N ILE A 132 11.73 -11.26 0.72
CA ILE A 132 10.35 -11.69 0.61
C ILE A 132 10.06 -12.00 -0.86
N ASP A 133 9.62 -13.21 -1.15
CA ASP A 133 9.19 -13.67 -2.47
C ASP A 133 8.16 -14.82 -2.43
N ASP A 134 7.53 -15.05 -1.28
CA ASP A 134 6.41 -16.00 -1.18
C ASP A 134 5.19 -15.52 -1.99
N CYS A 135 4.34 -16.49 -2.35
CA CYS A 135 3.06 -16.19 -2.98
C CYS A 135 2.22 -15.26 -2.10
N SER A 136 1.37 -14.47 -2.75
CA SER A 136 0.47 -13.53 -2.08
C SER A 136 1.16 -12.37 -1.35
N LEU A 137 2.49 -12.28 -1.38
CA LEU A 137 3.26 -11.17 -0.83
C LEU A 137 4.00 -10.42 -1.94
N TRP A 138 4.09 -9.10 -1.77
CA TRP A 138 4.85 -8.26 -2.70
C TRP A 138 6.34 -8.55 -2.58
N GLN A 139 7.01 -8.80 -3.71
CA GLN A 139 8.43 -9.17 -3.66
C GLN A 139 9.27 -7.97 -3.25
N ALA A 140 10.09 -8.14 -2.21
CA ALA A 140 10.90 -7.07 -1.65
C ALA A 140 12.13 -7.62 -0.93
N VAL A 141 13.11 -6.74 -0.71
CA VAL A 141 14.15 -6.95 0.30
C VAL A 141 14.05 -5.83 1.32
N ARG A 142 14.07 -6.19 2.61
CA ARG A 142 14.02 -5.28 3.75
C ARG A 142 15.39 -5.34 4.44
N LEU A 143 16.21 -4.30 4.28
CA LEU A 143 17.51 -4.20 4.94
C LEU A 143 17.30 -3.83 6.42
N SER A 144 17.97 -4.56 7.31
CA SER A 144 17.90 -4.35 8.76
C SER A 144 18.57 -3.03 9.12
N PRO A 145 17.85 -2.08 9.74
CA PRO A 145 18.36 -0.73 9.98
C PRO A 145 19.57 -0.71 10.92
N ASP A 146 19.68 -1.69 11.81
CA ASP A 146 20.79 -1.82 12.76
C ASP A 146 22.03 -2.51 12.17
N ALA A 147 21.89 -3.20 11.04
CA ALA A 147 22.96 -3.97 10.41
C ALA A 147 23.53 -3.30 9.14
N VAL A 148 22.92 -2.18 8.71
CA VAL A 148 23.36 -1.45 7.51
C VAL A 148 23.52 0.04 7.77
N ARG A 149 24.52 0.64 7.13
CA ARG A 149 24.72 2.09 7.09
C ARG A 149 24.24 2.66 5.77
N ARG A 150 23.45 3.73 5.85
CA ARG A 150 23.07 4.54 4.69
C ARG A 150 24.19 5.51 4.34
N VAL A 151 24.87 5.28 3.22
CA VAL A 151 25.98 6.11 2.72
C VAL A 151 25.50 6.97 1.57
N ARG A 152 25.75 8.28 1.64
CA ARG A 152 25.41 9.21 0.55
C ARG A 152 26.42 9.05 -0.57
N VAL A 153 25.92 8.95 -1.81
CA VAL A 153 26.76 8.95 -3.01
C VAL A 153 26.89 10.38 -3.52
N ASP A 154 28.12 10.81 -3.80
CA ASP A 154 28.38 12.13 -4.37
C ASP A 154 27.79 12.25 -5.78
N GLY A 155 27.20 13.41 -6.07
CA GLY A 155 26.62 13.71 -7.38
C GLY A 155 25.33 14.53 -7.28
N PRO A 156 24.85 15.07 -8.41
CA PRO A 156 23.60 15.81 -8.44
C PRO A 156 22.45 14.89 -7.99
N HIS A 157 21.58 15.43 -7.14
CA HIS A 157 20.36 14.73 -6.77
C HIS A 157 19.20 15.42 -7.49
N PRO A 158 18.48 14.70 -8.36
CA PRO A 158 17.29 15.26 -8.95
C PRO A 158 16.33 15.63 -7.82
N ALA A 159 15.86 16.87 -7.84
CA ALA A 159 14.80 17.30 -6.94
C ALA A 159 13.56 16.41 -7.19
N PRO A 160 12.72 16.18 -6.17
CA PRO A 160 11.41 15.57 -6.38
C PRO A 160 10.63 16.36 -7.43
N LEU A 161 9.90 15.64 -8.28
CA LEU A 161 9.03 16.23 -9.28
C LEU A 161 7.97 17.10 -8.59
N SER A 162 7.62 18.22 -9.19
CA SER A 162 6.48 19.02 -8.74
C SER A 162 5.16 18.26 -8.95
N TRP A 163 4.10 18.70 -8.25
CA TRP A 163 2.76 18.15 -8.46
C TRP A 163 2.29 18.29 -9.91
N ALA A 164 2.62 19.38 -10.59
CA ALA A 164 2.27 19.60 -11.99
C ALA A 164 2.92 18.56 -12.90
N GLU A 165 4.22 18.32 -12.74
CA GLU A 165 4.95 17.29 -13.51
C GLU A 165 4.43 15.88 -13.20
N LEU A 166 4.06 15.62 -11.95
CA LEU A 166 3.48 14.34 -11.54
C LEU A 166 2.08 14.10 -12.12
N THR A 167 1.26 15.14 -12.29
CA THR A 167 -0.06 15.00 -12.93
C THR A 167 0.08 14.82 -14.45
N GLU A 168 1.07 15.45 -15.07
CA GLU A 168 1.33 15.31 -16.51
C GLU A 168 1.97 13.96 -16.87
N LYS A 169 2.99 13.53 -16.11
CA LYS A 169 3.76 12.29 -16.35
C LYS A 169 3.20 11.08 -15.62
N GLY A 170 2.24 11.29 -14.72
CA GLY A 170 1.83 10.32 -13.72
C GLY A 170 1.27 9.05 -14.33
N GLU A 171 1.93 7.92 -14.03
CA GLU A 171 1.42 6.62 -14.41
C GLU A 171 0.19 6.30 -13.54
N SER A 172 -0.96 6.29 -14.19
CA SER A 172 -2.23 5.93 -13.57
C SER A 172 -2.23 4.42 -13.27
N THR A 173 -2.80 4.00 -12.14
CA THR A 173 -2.92 2.57 -11.79
C THR A 173 -4.28 2.05 -12.27
N PRO A 174 -4.36 1.17 -13.28
CA PRO A 174 -5.63 0.63 -13.74
C PRO A 174 -6.38 -0.11 -12.62
N PRO A 175 -7.71 0.01 -12.52
CA PRO A 175 -8.50 -0.71 -11.50
C PRO A 175 -8.52 -2.22 -11.71
N PHE A 176 -8.25 -2.68 -12.94
CA PHE A 176 -8.24 -4.09 -13.30
C PHE A 176 -6.91 -4.47 -13.92
N GLU A 177 -6.37 -5.61 -13.52
CA GLU A 177 -5.12 -6.16 -14.06
C GLU A 177 -5.14 -7.70 -14.05
N PRO A 178 -4.35 -8.35 -14.92
CA PRO A 178 -4.17 -9.79 -14.86
C PRO A 178 -3.29 -10.18 -13.67
N ILE A 179 -3.78 -11.08 -12.83
CA ILE A 179 -3.08 -11.62 -11.66
C ILE A 179 -2.50 -12.98 -12.01
N SER A 180 -1.17 -13.07 -12.03
CA SER A 180 -0.44 -14.31 -12.26
C SER A 180 -0.58 -15.29 -11.08
N THR A 181 -0.59 -16.60 -11.36
CA THR A 181 -0.69 -17.65 -10.34
C THR A 181 0.36 -18.75 -10.53
N TRP A 182 0.78 -19.41 -9.44
CA TRP A 182 1.75 -20.51 -9.46
C TRP A 182 1.22 -21.84 -10.02
N GLY A 183 -0.04 -21.89 -10.47
CA GLY A 183 -0.65 -23.05 -11.10
C GLY A 183 -2.10 -22.77 -11.54
N GLY A 184 -2.41 -22.95 -12.82
CA GLY A 184 -3.74 -22.69 -13.37
C GLY A 184 -4.68 -23.88 -13.17
N ARG A 185 -5.85 -23.68 -12.53
CA ARG A 185 -6.89 -24.73 -12.44
C ARG A 185 -7.45 -25.15 -13.81
N LEU A 186 -7.26 -24.33 -14.85
CA LEU A 186 -7.92 -24.43 -16.17
C LEU A 186 -7.02 -24.00 -17.35
N GLY A 187 -5.70 -23.96 -17.19
CA GLY A 187 -4.75 -23.75 -18.31
C GLY A 187 -4.32 -22.30 -18.60
N THR A 188 -4.82 -21.29 -17.88
CA THR A 188 -4.22 -19.94 -17.88
C THR A 188 -3.38 -19.74 -16.61
N SER A 189 -2.16 -19.21 -16.76
CA SER A 189 -1.26 -18.85 -15.66
C SER A 189 -1.65 -17.53 -14.96
N HIS A 190 -2.83 -17.00 -15.26
CA HIS A 190 -3.36 -15.74 -14.72
C HIS A 190 -4.90 -15.69 -14.78
N TYR A 191 -5.50 -14.80 -13.99
CA TYR A 191 -6.92 -14.42 -14.04
C TYR A 191 -7.08 -12.90 -13.95
N TRP A 192 -8.15 -12.34 -14.53
CA TRP A 192 -8.44 -10.91 -14.42
C TRP A 192 -9.16 -10.60 -13.11
N SER A 193 -8.73 -9.54 -12.45
CA SER A 193 -9.16 -9.19 -11.11
C SER A 193 -9.17 -7.68 -10.91
N TRP A 194 -9.77 -7.21 -9.82
CA TRP A 194 -9.42 -5.91 -9.27
C TRP A 194 -7.93 -5.91 -8.90
N SER A 195 -7.26 -4.79 -9.12
CA SER A 195 -5.86 -4.61 -8.78
C SER A 195 -5.64 -4.72 -7.27
N PRO A 196 -4.68 -5.53 -6.79
CA PRO A 196 -4.28 -5.56 -5.38
C PRO A 196 -3.90 -4.17 -4.86
N GLN A 197 -3.27 -3.32 -5.69
CA GLN A 197 -2.94 -1.95 -5.33
C GLN A 197 -4.18 -1.11 -5.04
N TRP A 198 -5.27 -1.33 -5.78
CA TRP A 198 -6.56 -0.69 -5.52
C TRP A 198 -7.18 -1.19 -4.22
N GLY A 199 -7.15 -2.51 -3.97
CA GLY A 199 -7.58 -3.11 -2.72
C GLY A 199 -6.89 -2.46 -1.51
N ALA A 200 -5.56 -2.39 -1.53
CA ALA A 200 -4.75 -1.77 -0.48
C ALA A 200 -5.02 -0.27 -0.34
N ALA A 201 -5.06 0.47 -1.45
CA ALA A 201 -5.37 1.90 -1.45
C ALA A 201 -6.73 2.18 -0.82
N ALA A 202 -7.74 1.36 -1.15
CA ALA A 202 -9.07 1.48 -0.59
C ALA A 202 -9.11 1.12 0.90
N GLY A 203 -8.43 0.06 1.33
CA GLY A 203 -8.33 -0.31 2.74
C GLY A 203 -7.72 0.82 3.58
N HIS A 204 -6.61 1.38 3.11
CA HIS A 204 -5.96 2.54 3.74
C HIS A 204 -6.89 3.77 3.80
N ALA A 205 -7.50 4.14 2.67
CA ALA A 205 -8.39 5.29 2.59
C ALA A 205 -9.69 5.10 3.41
N LEU A 206 -10.23 3.89 3.48
CA LEU A 206 -11.44 3.57 4.24
C LEU A 206 -11.21 3.78 5.75
N ALA A 207 -10.06 3.38 6.29
CA ALA A 207 -9.71 3.65 7.69
C ALA A 207 -9.72 5.16 7.99
N HIS A 208 -9.15 5.97 7.10
CA HIS A 208 -9.18 7.42 7.20
C HIS A 208 -10.59 8.01 7.04
N LEU A 209 -11.42 7.46 6.14
CA LEU A 209 -12.81 7.89 5.95
C LEU A 209 -13.65 7.63 7.20
N LEU A 210 -13.48 6.48 7.86
CA LEU A 210 -14.16 6.19 9.13
C LEU A 210 -13.67 7.12 10.24
N ALA A 211 -12.36 7.35 10.35
CA ALA A 211 -11.85 8.32 11.33
C ALA A 211 -12.43 9.73 11.11
N ALA A 212 -12.55 10.15 9.85
CA ALA A 212 -13.10 11.44 9.46
C ALA A 212 -14.63 11.52 9.54
N SER A 213 -15.32 10.38 9.60
CA SER A 213 -16.79 10.35 9.65
C SER A 213 -17.33 10.78 11.00
N GLU A 214 -16.55 10.62 12.08
CA GLU A 214 -16.97 10.87 13.45
C GLU A 214 -18.29 10.15 13.82
N GLY A 215 -18.54 9.00 13.19
CA GLY A 215 -19.74 8.17 13.42
C GLY A 215 -20.94 8.61 12.61
N GLN A 216 -20.77 9.61 11.74
CA GLN A 216 -21.80 10.08 10.82
C GLN A 216 -21.71 9.34 9.48
N PRO A 217 -22.80 9.20 8.73
CA PRO A 217 -22.77 8.52 7.44
C PRO A 217 -21.99 9.37 6.42
N VAL A 218 -21.26 8.73 5.52
CA VAL A 218 -20.41 9.43 4.53
C VAL A 218 -20.94 9.19 3.14
N THR A 219 -21.02 10.25 2.34
CA THR A 219 -21.30 10.15 0.89
C THR A 219 -20.04 10.48 0.10
N VAL A 220 -19.68 9.58 -0.82
CA VAL A 220 -18.57 9.77 -1.76
C VAL A 220 -19.09 10.18 -3.15
N PRO A 221 -18.23 10.70 -4.05
CA PRO A 221 -18.60 10.94 -5.44
C PRO A 221 -19.13 9.68 -6.14
N THR A 222 -19.99 9.85 -7.13
CA THR A 222 -20.57 8.75 -7.92
C THR A 222 -19.54 8.07 -8.83
N GLY A 223 -19.94 6.98 -9.49
CA GLY A 223 -19.08 6.22 -10.41
C GLY A 223 -18.09 5.35 -9.64
N LEU A 224 -16.86 5.24 -10.16
CA LEU A 224 -15.83 4.34 -9.62
C LEU A 224 -15.51 4.62 -8.14
N THR A 225 -15.62 5.88 -7.69
CA THR A 225 -15.41 6.20 -6.27
C THR A 225 -16.49 5.57 -5.39
N ALA A 226 -17.75 5.59 -5.84
CA ALA A 226 -18.85 4.92 -5.14
C ALA A 226 -18.71 3.39 -5.20
N ASP A 227 -18.29 2.83 -6.34
CA ASP A 227 -18.06 1.38 -6.50
C ASP A 227 -17.01 0.86 -5.50
N VAL A 228 -15.99 1.68 -5.20
CA VAL A 228 -14.87 1.32 -4.31
C VAL A 228 -15.21 1.54 -2.84
N PHE A 229 -15.90 2.64 -2.49
CA PHE A 229 -16.05 3.05 -1.09
C PHE A 229 -17.47 2.98 -0.54
N GLN A 230 -18.50 3.31 -1.33
CA GLN A 230 -19.84 3.57 -0.77
C GLN A 230 -20.43 2.32 -0.12
N ARG A 231 -20.27 1.14 -0.73
CA ARG A 231 -20.77 -0.13 -0.18
C ARG A 231 -20.16 -0.44 1.20
N ALA A 232 -18.86 -0.25 1.36
CA ALA A 232 -18.19 -0.50 2.63
C ALA A 232 -18.59 0.55 3.69
N LEU A 233 -18.73 1.81 3.28
CA LEU A 233 -19.20 2.89 4.17
C LEU A 233 -20.62 2.64 4.66
N ASP A 234 -21.54 2.25 3.78
CA ASP A 234 -22.93 1.95 4.13
C ASP A 234 -23.06 0.73 5.06
N ALA A 235 -22.11 -0.21 4.97
CA ALA A 235 -22.06 -1.38 5.85
C ALA A 235 -21.47 -1.07 7.25
N LEU A 236 -20.50 -0.15 7.32
CA LEU A 236 -19.74 0.15 8.53
C LEU A 236 -20.25 1.35 9.32
N LEU A 237 -20.98 2.26 8.68
CA LEU A 237 -21.53 3.47 9.30
C LEU A 237 -23.04 3.34 9.53
N PRO A 238 -23.59 4.02 10.56
CA PRO A 238 -25.02 4.00 10.81
C PRO A 238 -25.81 4.57 9.62
N VAL A 239 -27.10 4.26 9.54
CA VAL A 239 -28.00 4.84 8.53
C VAL A 239 -28.68 6.09 9.09
N GLY A 240 -28.62 7.22 8.37
CA GLY A 240 -29.39 8.43 8.73
C GLY A 240 -28.76 9.76 8.29
N PRO A 241 -29.46 10.89 8.49
CA PRO A 241 -28.88 12.23 8.44
C PRO A 241 -28.23 12.62 9.78
N PRO A 242 -27.24 13.53 9.81
CA PRO A 242 -26.61 14.23 8.68
C PRO A 242 -25.48 13.43 8.03
N LYS A 243 -25.31 13.58 6.71
CA LYS A 243 -24.22 12.93 5.98
C LYS A 243 -23.02 13.86 5.82
N ARG A 244 -21.81 13.39 6.15
CA ARG A 244 -20.56 14.04 5.77
C ARG A 244 -20.28 13.82 4.30
N ARG A 245 -19.76 14.85 3.63
CA ARG A 245 -19.50 14.80 2.19
C ARG A 245 -18.00 14.68 1.93
N ALA A 246 -17.62 13.60 1.25
CA ALA A 246 -16.29 13.41 0.70
C ALA A 246 -16.24 13.83 -0.77
N VAL A 247 -15.16 14.50 -1.18
CA VAL A 247 -14.93 14.88 -2.58
C VAL A 247 -13.50 14.58 -3.01
N LEU A 248 -13.29 14.37 -4.31
CA LEU A 248 -11.96 14.29 -4.89
C LEU A 248 -11.35 15.69 -5.02
N ALA A 249 -10.19 15.91 -4.41
CA ALA A 249 -9.44 17.16 -4.50
C ALA A 249 -7.96 16.88 -4.80
N GLY A 250 -7.26 17.83 -5.39
CA GLY A 250 -5.85 17.65 -5.69
C GLY A 250 -5.31 18.62 -6.75
N PRO A 251 -4.06 18.41 -7.20
CA PRO A 251 -3.38 19.30 -8.12
C PRO A 251 -4.14 19.43 -9.45
N GLY A 252 -4.22 20.65 -9.97
CA GLY A 252 -4.92 20.95 -11.23
C GLY A 252 -6.45 20.86 -11.17
N ARG A 253 -7.05 20.59 -9.99
CA ARG A 253 -8.51 20.61 -9.81
C ARG A 253 -8.97 21.94 -9.20
N PRO A 254 -10.23 22.34 -9.44
CA PRO A 254 -10.83 23.48 -8.74
C PRO A 254 -10.79 23.29 -7.22
N THR A 255 -10.63 24.39 -6.49
CA THR A 255 -10.68 24.38 -5.02
C THR A 255 -12.07 23.89 -4.56
N PRO A 256 -12.13 22.95 -3.60
CA PRO A 256 -13.41 22.47 -3.07
C PRO A 256 -14.26 23.60 -2.46
N ASP A 257 -15.58 23.49 -2.60
CA ASP A 257 -16.54 24.44 -2.02
C ASP A 257 -16.45 24.51 -0.47
N THR A 258 -16.89 25.63 0.10
CA THR A 258 -17.12 25.76 1.54
C THR A 258 -18.22 24.80 1.99
N GLY A 259 -17.94 23.93 2.98
CA GLY A 259 -18.89 22.92 3.48
C GLY A 259 -18.58 21.47 3.07
N VAL A 260 -17.37 21.21 2.56
CA VAL A 260 -16.84 19.86 2.37
C VAL A 260 -16.10 19.42 3.64
N ASP A 261 -16.47 18.26 4.17
CA ASP A 261 -15.88 17.73 5.40
C ASP A 261 -14.60 16.94 5.13
N ILE A 262 -14.54 16.23 4.00
CA ILE A 262 -13.51 15.24 3.69
C ILE A 262 -12.97 15.41 2.26
N LEU A 263 -11.65 15.38 2.11
CA LEU A 263 -10.95 15.47 0.83
C LEU A 263 -10.19 14.17 0.53
N LEU A 264 -10.58 13.48 -0.53
CA LEU A 264 -9.80 12.38 -1.12
C LEU A 264 -8.68 12.97 -1.98
N VAL A 265 -7.43 12.86 -1.53
CA VAL A 265 -6.29 13.62 -2.07
C VAL A 265 -5.07 12.73 -2.36
N PRO A 266 -4.22 13.06 -3.35
CA PRO A 266 -3.09 12.24 -3.70
C PRO A 266 -1.93 12.39 -2.69
N VAL A 267 -1.15 11.33 -2.54
CA VAL A 267 0.14 11.32 -1.84
C VAL A 267 1.27 11.37 -2.87
N HIS A 268 2.26 12.21 -2.58
CA HIS A 268 3.41 12.39 -3.45
C HIS A 268 4.31 11.14 -3.45
N PRO A 269 4.51 10.44 -4.57
CA PRO A 269 5.17 9.14 -4.59
C PRO A 269 6.64 9.19 -4.17
N GLN A 270 7.35 10.31 -4.40
CA GLN A 270 8.76 10.45 -3.99
C GLN A 270 8.96 10.99 -2.57
N THR A 271 7.98 11.69 -1.98
CA THR A 271 8.18 12.41 -0.70
C THR A 271 7.24 11.94 0.41
N GLY A 272 6.18 11.20 0.08
CA GLY A 272 5.16 10.77 1.03
C GLY A 272 4.25 11.90 1.51
N ARG A 273 4.43 13.13 1.00
CA ARG A 273 3.61 14.28 1.39
C ARG A 273 2.22 14.15 0.78
N THR A 274 1.20 14.15 1.63
CA THR A 274 -0.19 14.30 1.20
C THR A 274 -0.41 15.71 0.64
N TRP A 275 -1.06 15.80 -0.51
CA TRP A 275 -1.44 17.09 -1.08
C TRP A 275 -2.34 17.87 -0.11
N ALA A 276 -2.16 19.19 -0.08
CA ALA A 276 -2.97 20.10 0.72
C ALA A 276 -3.45 21.25 -0.17
N PRO A 277 -4.72 21.66 -0.05
CA PRO A 277 -5.22 22.83 -0.77
C PRO A 277 -4.65 24.12 -0.19
N ASP A 278 -4.49 25.12 -1.03
CA ASP A 278 -4.27 26.50 -0.59
C ASP A 278 -5.64 27.14 -0.29
N GLY A 279 -5.87 27.65 0.92
CA GLY A 279 -7.09 28.38 1.30
C GLY A 279 -8.02 27.68 2.30
N PRO A 280 -9.31 28.07 2.41
CA PRO A 280 -10.19 27.72 3.53
C PRO A 280 -10.52 26.22 3.65
N ALA A 281 -10.31 25.43 2.59
CA ALA A 281 -10.45 23.97 2.61
C ALA A 281 -9.32 23.25 3.39
N THR A 282 -8.35 23.98 3.95
CA THR A 282 -7.29 23.42 4.80
C THR A 282 -7.80 22.73 6.07
N SER A 283 -9.00 23.08 6.54
CA SER A 283 -9.59 22.48 7.74
C SER A 283 -10.26 21.12 7.49
N ALA A 284 -10.53 20.76 6.24
CA ALA A 284 -11.15 19.49 5.89
C ALA A 284 -10.19 18.32 6.14
N TYR A 285 -10.74 17.17 6.55
CA TYR A 285 -9.93 15.98 6.78
C TYR A 285 -9.42 15.44 5.45
N ARG A 286 -8.10 15.18 5.37
CA ARG A 286 -7.45 14.69 4.15
C ARG A 286 -7.31 13.18 4.21
N VAL A 287 -7.99 12.50 3.30
CA VAL A 287 -7.89 11.05 3.09
C VAL A 287 -6.84 10.80 2.01
N PRO A 288 -5.68 10.24 2.37
CA PRO A 288 -4.58 9.98 1.45
C PRO A 288 -4.89 8.82 0.48
N LEU A 289 -4.62 9.04 -0.80
CA LEU A 289 -4.67 8.04 -1.86
C LEU A 289 -3.32 7.98 -2.61
N PRO A 290 -2.84 6.80 -3.04
CA PRO A 290 -1.73 6.71 -3.97
C PRO A 290 -2.02 7.51 -5.25
N LEU A 291 -1.01 8.24 -5.76
CA LEU A 291 -1.17 9.14 -6.91
C LEU A 291 -1.82 8.43 -8.12
N GLY A 292 -1.37 7.22 -8.46
CA GLY A 292 -1.89 6.48 -9.62
C GLY A 292 -3.38 6.11 -9.51
N VAL A 293 -3.85 5.77 -8.31
CA VAL A 293 -5.27 5.51 -8.02
C VAL A 293 -6.06 6.81 -8.07
N TRP A 294 -5.54 7.88 -7.45
CA TRP A 294 -6.19 9.19 -7.48
C TRP A 294 -6.35 9.72 -8.91
N LEU A 295 -5.31 9.62 -9.74
CA LEU A 295 -5.35 10.02 -11.15
C LEU A 295 -6.48 9.31 -11.91
N TRP A 296 -6.70 8.02 -11.66
CA TRP A 296 -7.81 7.27 -12.25
C TRP A 296 -9.18 7.75 -11.79
N LEU A 297 -9.33 8.07 -10.50
CA LEU A 297 -10.59 8.56 -9.94
C LEU A 297 -10.96 9.96 -10.43
N VAL A 298 -9.96 10.81 -10.70
CA VAL A 298 -10.20 12.19 -11.16
C VAL A 298 -10.31 12.36 -12.66
N SER A 299 -9.80 11.40 -13.42
CA SER A 299 -9.88 11.39 -14.88
C SER A 299 -11.31 11.07 -15.32
N ALA A 300 -11.88 11.92 -16.18
CA ALA A 300 -13.12 11.60 -16.87
C ALA A 300 -12.77 10.48 -17.86
N GLN A 301 -13.01 9.21 -17.50
CA GLN A 301 -12.67 8.10 -18.39
C GLN A 301 -13.39 8.29 -19.73
N PRO A 302 -12.66 8.51 -20.85
CA PRO A 302 -13.17 8.04 -22.12
C PRO A 302 -13.05 6.53 -22.04
N TYR A 303 -14.06 5.79 -22.49
CA TYR A 303 -13.79 4.45 -23.01
C TYR A 303 -12.78 4.65 -24.15
N LEU A 304 -11.48 4.55 -23.86
CA LEU A 304 -10.45 4.69 -24.88
C LEU A 304 -10.35 3.33 -25.58
N PRO A 305 -10.64 3.24 -26.89
CA PRO A 305 -10.41 2.03 -27.63
C PRO A 305 -8.89 1.76 -27.66
N VAL A 306 -8.53 0.52 -27.33
CA VAL A 306 -7.13 0.06 -27.36
C VAL A 306 -6.75 -0.25 -28.82
N PRO A 307 -5.51 0.07 -29.29
CA PRO A 307 -5.05 -0.31 -30.62
C PRO A 307 -5.13 -1.84 -30.82
N ALA A 308 -5.58 -2.28 -31.99
CA ALA A 308 -5.78 -3.69 -32.29
C ALA A 308 -4.46 -4.48 -32.24
N THR A 309 -4.34 -5.46 -31.35
CA THR A 309 -3.27 -6.47 -31.46
C THR A 309 -3.68 -7.54 -32.49
N GLY A 310 -2.88 -7.74 -33.53
CA GLY A 310 -3.09 -8.82 -34.51
C GLY A 310 -2.81 -8.42 -35.96
N ARG A 311 -3.33 -9.20 -36.92
CA ARG A 311 -3.18 -8.97 -38.38
C ARG A 311 -4.09 -7.86 -38.95
N LEU A 312 -4.68 -7.03 -38.09
CA LEU A 312 -5.58 -5.97 -38.53
C LEU A 312 -4.77 -4.68 -38.79
N PRO A 313 -5.14 -3.88 -39.82
CA PRO A 313 -4.51 -2.59 -40.06
C PRO A 313 -4.62 -1.66 -38.84
N ASP A 314 -3.61 -0.82 -38.62
CA ASP A 314 -3.52 0.13 -37.49
C ASP A 314 -4.74 1.06 -37.34
N GLU A 315 -5.53 1.20 -38.41
CA GLU A 315 -6.71 2.06 -38.51
C GLU A 315 -8.02 1.40 -38.02
N VAL A 316 -8.00 0.10 -37.68
CA VAL A 316 -9.20 -0.65 -37.27
C VAL A 316 -9.33 -0.70 -35.74
N LEU A 317 -10.28 0.05 -35.19
CA LEU A 317 -10.70 -0.04 -33.78
C LEU A 317 -11.67 -1.21 -33.59
N ARG A 318 -11.42 -2.09 -32.60
CA ARG A 318 -12.33 -3.19 -32.22
C ARG A 318 -13.22 -2.76 -31.04
N ASP A 319 -14.51 -3.10 -31.12
CA ASP A 319 -15.50 -2.98 -30.04
C ASP A 319 -15.60 -4.25 -29.13
N GLU A 320 -14.61 -5.16 -29.13
CA GLU A 320 -14.65 -6.42 -28.35
C GLU A 320 -13.32 -6.84 -27.68
N PRO A 321 -13.36 -7.43 -26.46
CA PRO A 321 -14.18 -7.06 -25.31
C PRO A 321 -13.39 -6.14 -24.36
N LEU A 322 -14.11 -5.44 -23.49
CA LEU A 322 -13.53 -4.78 -22.32
C LEU A 322 -12.61 -5.76 -21.58
N PRO A 323 -11.54 -5.28 -20.88
CA PRO A 323 -10.86 -6.15 -19.93
C PRO A 323 -11.94 -6.80 -19.08
N PRO A 324 -12.00 -8.16 -19.03
CA PRO A 324 -13.14 -8.84 -18.46
C PRO A 324 -13.28 -8.36 -17.03
N ARG A 325 -14.38 -7.62 -16.79
CA ARG A 325 -14.64 -7.10 -15.46
C ARG A 325 -14.80 -8.30 -14.54
N PRO A 326 -14.13 -8.33 -13.38
CA PRO A 326 -14.35 -9.38 -12.40
C PRO A 326 -15.86 -9.49 -12.12
N ASN A 327 -16.35 -10.71 -12.05
CA ASN A 327 -17.75 -11.07 -11.80
C ASN A 327 -18.15 -10.89 -10.32
N TYR A 328 -17.38 -10.11 -9.57
CA TYR A 328 -17.59 -9.83 -8.17
C TYR A 328 -17.34 -8.34 -7.89
N LEU A 329 -18.02 -7.84 -6.85
CA LEU A 329 -17.93 -6.44 -6.43
C LEU A 329 -16.57 -6.14 -5.80
N PHE A 330 -16.14 -4.88 -5.87
CA PHE A 330 -14.90 -4.44 -5.23
C PHE A 330 -14.90 -4.75 -3.73
N ARG A 331 -13.70 -5.09 -3.22
CA ARG A 331 -13.44 -5.34 -1.80
C ARG A 331 -12.17 -4.59 -1.40
N ALA A 332 -12.25 -3.84 -0.31
CA ALA A 332 -11.09 -3.16 0.25
C ALA A 332 -10.20 -4.17 0.98
N ASP A 333 -8.89 -3.99 0.95
CA ASP A 333 -7.98 -4.93 1.61
C ASP A 333 -8.11 -4.85 3.14
N TRP A 334 -8.54 -5.95 3.76
CA TRP A 334 -8.73 -6.03 5.21
C TRP A 334 -7.45 -5.75 5.99
N GLY A 335 -6.33 -6.38 5.60
CA GLY A 335 -5.06 -6.25 6.31
C GLY A 335 -4.56 -4.80 6.33
N THR A 336 -4.63 -4.12 5.18
CA THR A 336 -4.27 -2.71 5.05
C THR A 336 -5.22 -1.81 5.82
N PHE A 337 -6.53 -2.09 5.77
CA PHE A 337 -7.53 -1.37 6.56
C PHE A 337 -7.27 -1.47 8.06
N GLN A 338 -7.13 -2.69 8.59
CA GLN A 338 -6.90 -2.93 10.01
C GLN A 338 -5.58 -2.30 10.45
N HIS A 339 -4.49 -2.52 9.71
CA HIS A 339 -3.18 -1.95 10.00
C HIS A 339 -3.22 -0.41 10.10
N THR A 340 -3.96 0.23 9.20
CA THR A 340 -4.12 1.70 9.19
C THR A 340 -5.01 2.15 10.35
N LEU A 341 -6.18 1.53 10.53
CA LEU A 341 -7.18 1.95 11.51
C LEU A 341 -6.64 1.94 12.95
N VAL A 342 -5.93 0.87 13.34
CA VAL A 342 -5.38 0.78 14.71
C VAL A 342 -4.30 1.83 15.00
N ARG A 343 -3.74 2.47 13.98
CA ARG A 343 -2.75 3.57 14.10
C ARG A 343 -3.37 4.96 14.07
N LEU A 344 -4.68 5.06 13.82
CA LEU A 344 -5.40 6.32 13.92
C LEU A 344 -5.88 6.51 15.35
N ARG A 345 -5.51 7.62 16.00
CA ARG A 345 -5.98 7.97 17.34
C ARG A 345 -7.50 7.96 17.48
N ALA A 346 -8.22 8.24 16.38
CA ALA A 346 -9.68 8.22 16.32
C ALA A 346 -10.28 6.85 16.71
N VAL A 347 -9.56 5.74 16.53
CA VAL A 347 -10.04 4.39 16.88
C VAL A 347 -10.40 4.22 18.35
N ARG A 348 -9.92 5.11 19.23
CA ARG A 348 -10.30 5.15 20.64
C ARG A 348 -11.74 5.60 20.88
N SER A 349 -12.41 6.16 19.88
CA SER A 349 -13.81 6.52 20.03
C SER A 349 -14.63 5.25 20.29
N PRO A 350 -15.63 5.28 21.20
CA PRO A 350 -16.41 4.10 21.53
C PRO A 350 -17.06 3.42 20.32
N TRP A 351 -17.44 4.20 19.31
CA TRP A 351 -18.10 3.68 18.10
C TRP A 351 -17.12 3.09 17.07
N LEU A 352 -15.88 3.60 16.97
CA LEU A 352 -14.87 3.01 16.08
C LEU A 352 -14.26 1.75 16.68
N ARG A 353 -14.12 1.71 18.00
CA ARG A 353 -13.52 0.58 18.69
C ARG A 353 -14.33 -0.71 18.51
N THR A 354 -15.65 -0.60 18.43
CA THR A 354 -16.51 -1.77 18.19
C THR A 354 -16.33 -2.35 16.80
N ILE A 355 -15.85 -1.58 15.81
CA ILE A 355 -15.68 -2.07 14.44
C ILE A 355 -14.61 -3.18 14.38
N PRO A 356 -13.33 -2.98 14.76
CA PRO A 356 -12.37 -4.09 14.82
C PRO A 356 -12.82 -5.27 15.67
N GLU A 357 -13.50 -5.01 16.81
CA GLU A 357 -13.95 -6.05 17.75
C GLU A 357 -15.10 -6.90 17.19
N SER A 358 -16.06 -6.29 16.47
CA SER A 358 -17.20 -6.98 15.85
C SER A 358 -16.84 -7.69 14.54
N LEU A 359 -15.89 -7.14 13.78
CA LEU A 359 -15.42 -7.76 12.53
C LEU A 359 -14.63 -9.07 12.79
N HIS A 360 -14.08 -9.25 13.99
CA HIS A 360 -13.49 -10.53 14.45
C HIS A 360 -14.55 -11.61 14.77
N GLN A 361 -15.82 -11.25 14.98
CA GLN A 361 -16.87 -12.15 15.48
C GLN A 361 -17.94 -12.48 14.43
N ASP A 362 -18.29 -11.57 13.52
CA ASP A 362 -19.57 -11.63 12.78
C ASP A 362 -19.49 -11.75 11.24
N GLY A 363 -18.39 -12.20 10.64
CA GLY A 363 -18.41 -12.63 9.23
C GLY A 363 -18.64 -11.51 8.19
N THR A 364 -18.49 -10.26 8.57
CA THR A 364 -18.37 -9.05 7.73
C THR A 364 -17.18 -9.05 6.75
N ALA A 365 -16.48 -10.18 6.65
CA ALA A 365 -15.51 -10.51 5.61
C ALA A 365 -16.08 -10.48 4.18
N ASP A 366 -17.40 -10.28 3.99
CA ASP A 366 -18.00 -10.12 2.65
C ASP A 366 -17.82 -8.71 2.04
N PHE A 367 -17.37 -7.74 2.84
CA PHE A 367 -17.07 -6.36 2.40
C PHE A 367 -15.57 -6.08 2.23
N PHE A 368 -14.73 -7.01 2.68
CA PHE A 368 -13.28 -6.98 2.57
C PHE A 368 -12.73 -8.15 1.76
#